data_AF-A0A6I2IU73-F1
#
_entry.id   AF-A0A6I2IU73-F1
#
_cell.length_a   1.000
_cell.length_b   1.000
_cell.length_c   1.000
_cell.angle_alpha   90.00
_cell.angle_beta   90.00
_cell.angle_gamma   90.00
#
_symmetry.space_group_name_H-M   'P 1'
#
loop_
_entity.id
_entity.type
_entity.pdbx_description
1 polymer ?
#
loop_
_entity_poly.entity_id
_entity_poly.type
_entity_poly.pdbx_seq_one_letter_code
_entity_poly.pdbx_strand_id
1 'polypeptide(L)'
;MKYQRGMALLVVLLLLSVMALLASQMTVRYRQMWQRSHTLLSQLQMHEYLLGGEAFVARVLYQDMIDSPQKTSRAQYWATQQEVWPINEVALRAEIRDEQACFNLNSLQNHDENNPDNLAQYREHVFVSLLQGLEVDNLHARKLAATVEDWLDANSDPQLLGAEDHDYMALNPPYLPANQPMRHLSELRAVKGISGELYQALKPLVCALPERSLAVNINTLEEPQAPLLSALFLNILSVQSARELIKRRPTEGWNSVDEFLALIPGGDGRIAGPEISRSLTVNSDYFVSSLTIENQQQHSRMISHFYRASDRKVIVRSRETGVWP
;
A
#
# COMPACT_ATOMS: atom_id res chain seq x y z
N MET A 1 -74.06 -39.17 30.24
CA MET A 1 -73.05 -39.04 29.17
C MET A 1 -72.56 -37.58 29.02
N LYS A 2 -71.87 -37.00 30.02
CA LYS A 2 -71.46 -35.57 30.02
C LYS A 2 -69.93 -35.32 30.06
N TYR A 3 -69.11 -36.36 29.85
CA TYR A 3 -67.64 -36.27 29.95
C TYR A 3 -66.89 -35.99 28.63
N GLN A 4 -67.58 -35.88 27.48
CA GLN A 4 -66.91 -35.71 26.18
C GLN A 4 -66.70 -34.25 25.71
N ARG A 5 -67.32 -33.26 26.37
CA ARG A 5 -67.18 -31.84 25.96
C ARG A 5 -65.87 -31.18 26.40
N GLY A 6 -65.22 -31.69 27.44
CA GLY A 6 -63.92 -31.15 27.93
C GLY A 6 -62.71 -31.61 27.12
N MET A 7 -62.69 -32.88 26.68
CA MET A 7 -61.57 -33.40 25.88
C MET A 7 -61.51 -32.78 24.48
N ALA A 8 -62.67 -32.53 23.84
CA ALA A 8 -62.69 -31.90 22.52
C ALA A 8 -62.07 -30.50 22.55
N LEU A 9 -62.33 -29.72 23.60
CA LEU A 9 -61.74 -28.38 23.78
C LEU A 9 -60.22 -28.46 24.00
N LEU A 10 -59.75 -29.39 24.83
CA LEU A 10 -58.32 -29.59 25.07
C LEU A 10 -57.57 -30.02 23.80
N VAL A 11 -58.15 -30.90 23.00
CA VAL A 11 -57.57 -31.31 21.71
C VAL A 11 -57.52 -30.13 20.74
N VAL A 12 -58.57 -29.31 20.65
CA VAL A 12 -58.57 -28.11 19.79
C VAL A 12 -57.53 -27.09 20.27
N LEU A 13 -57.42 -26.84 21.57
CA LEU A 13 -56.40 -25.93 22.12
C LEU A 13 -54.99 -26.46 21.90
N LEU A 14 -54.75 -27.76 22.06
CA LEU A 14 -53.48 -28.40 21.75
C LEU A 14 -53.13 -28.21 20.27
N LEU A 15 -54.07 -28.52 19.36
CA LEU A 15 -53.87 -28.34 17.92
C LEU A 15 -53.56 -26.88 17.56
N LEU A 16 -54.32 -25.92 18.12
CA LEU A 16 -54.07 -24.49 17.92
C LEU A 16 -52.69 -24.07 18.46
N SER A 17 -52.28 -24.57 19.62
CA SER A 17 -50.97 -24.25 20.18
C SER A 17 -49.82 -24.78 19.31
N VAL A 18 -49.95 -25.99 18.77
CA VAL A 18 -48.97 -26.59 17.85
C VAL A 18 -48.93 -25.82 16.54
N MET A 19 -50.09 -25.44 15.98
CA MET A 19 -50.16 -24.62 14.77
C MET A 19 -49.49 -23.26 14.99
N ALA A 20 -49.73 -22.60 16.13
CA ALA A 20 -49.10 -21.33 16.46
C ALA A 20 -47.58 -21.44 16.63
N LEU A 21 -47.10 -22.52 17.27
CA LEU A 21 -45.67 -22.81 17.41
C LEU A 21 -44.99 -23.03 16.05
N LEU A 22 -45.60 -23.84 15.17
CA LEU A 22 -45.09 -24.08 13.82
C LEU A 22 -45.07 -22.81 12.98
N ALA A 23 -46.16 -22.03 13.00
CA ALA A 23 -46.23 -20.75 12.30
C ALA A 23 -45.15 -19.77 12.80
N SER A 24 -44.97 -19.66 14.12
CA SER A 24 -43.92 -18.83 14.73
C SER A 24 -42.51 -19.25 14.27
N GLN A 25 -42.20 -20.55 14.31
CA GLN A 25 -40.91 -21.05 13.83
C GLN A 25 -40.68 -20.78 12.34
N MET A 26 -41.71 -20.95 11.51
CA MET A 26 -41.63 -20.61 10.09
C MET A 26 -41.36 -19.12 9.87
N THR A 27 -42.05 -18.22 10.61
CA THR A 27 -41.82 -16.77 10.51
C THR A 27 -40.41 -16.37 10.94
N VAL A 28 -39.86 -16.99 11.98
CA VAL A 28 -38.47 -16.75 12.40
C VAL A 28 -37.48 -17.21 11.33
N ARG A 29 -37.64 -18.43 10.79
CA ARG A 29 -36.77 -18.96 9.73
C ARG A 29 -36.86 -18.12 8.45
N TYR A 30 -38.07 -17.70 8.06
CA TYR A 30 -38.28 -16.84 6.90
C TYR A 30 -37.54 -15.50 7.07
N ARG A 31 -37.67 -14.86 8.23
CA ARG A 31 -36.95 -13.60 8.52
C ARG A 31 -35.44 -13.77 8.47
N GLN A 32 -34.90 -14.84 9.05
CA GLN A 32 -33.46 -15.13 9.01
C GLN A 32 -32.96 -15.36 7.58
N MET A 33 -33.71 -16.14 6.79
CA MET A 33 -33.36 -16.41 5.39
C MET A 33 -33.42 -15.15 4.54
N TRP A 34 -34.44 -14.32 4.74
CA TRP A 34 -34.59 -13.04 4.06
C TRP A 34 -33.46 -12.08 4.41
N GLN A 35 -33.12 -11.93 5.70
CA GLN A 35 -32.00 -11.09 6.13
C GLN A 35 -30.67 -11.55 5.53
N ARG A 36 -30.37 -12.85 5.58
CA ARG A 36 -29.14 -13.40 4.98
C ARG A 36 -29.07 -13.15 3.47
N SER A 37 -30.17 -13.41 2.76
CA SER A 37 -30.24 -13.19 1.31
C SER A 37 -30.03 -11.72 0.96
N HIS A 38 -30.68 -10.82 1.70
CA HIS A 38 -30.56 -9.38 1.50
C HIS A 38 -29.13 -8.88 1.79
N THR A 39 -28.51 -9.31 2.89
CA THR A 39 -27.12 -8.98 3.21
C THR A 39 -26.15 -9.48 2.15
N LEU A 40 -26.31 -10.72 1.67
CA LEU A 40 -25.45 -11.27 0.62
C LEU A 40 -25.57 -10.50 -0.69
N LEU A 41 -26.80 -10.21 -1.13
CA LEU A 41 -27.04 -9.43 -2.34
C LEU A 41 -26.45 -8.02 -2.23
N SER A 42 -26.64 -7.38 -1.07
CA SER A 42 -26.08 -6.05 -0.79
C SER A 42 -24.54 -6.08 -0.82
N GLN A 43 -23.88 -7.08 -0.23
CA GLN A 43 -22.42 -7.23 -0.29
C GLN A 43 -21.90 -7.39 -1.72
N LEU A 44 -22.57 -8.22 -2.54
CA LEU A 44 -22.22 -8.38 -3.96
C LEU A 44 -22.37 -7.06 -4.73
N GLN A 45 -23.47 -6.33 -4.51
CA GLN A 45 -23.70 -5.03 -5.13
C GLN A 45 -22.59 -4.01 -4.77
N MET A 46 -22.17 -3.96 -3.50
CA MET A 46 -21.08 -3.08 -3.06
C MET A 46 -19.74 -3.48 -3.68
N HIS A 47 -19.48 -4.78 -3.85
CA HIS A 47 -18.29 -5.26 -4.54
C HIS A 47 -18.27 -4.82 -6.01
N GLU A 48 -19.38 -4.96 -6.73
CA GLU A 48 -19.50 -4.50 -8.12
C GLU A 48 -19.33 -2.98 -8.25
N TYR A 49 -19.83 -2.19 -7.29
CA TYR A 49 -19.57 -0.75 -7.26
C TYR A 49 -18.09 -0.41 -7.05
N LEU A 50 -17.38 -1.16 -6.21
CA LEU A 50 -15.94 -1.01 -6.03
C LEU A 50 -15.18 -1.34 -7.32
N LEU A 51 -15.55 -2.41 -8.02
CA LEU A 51 -14.96 -2.76 -9.32
C LEU A 51 -15.24 -1.70 -10.40
N GLY A 52 -16.44 -1.12 -10.41
CA GLY A 52 -16.78 0.02 -11.27
C GLY A 52 -15.93 1.25 -10.96
N GLY A 53 -15.71 1.54 -9.67
CA GLY A 53 -14.80 2.60 -9.22
C GLY A 53 -13.36 2.37 -9.65
N GLU A 54 -12.86 1.13 -9.57
CA GLU A 54 -11.52 0.75 -10.03
C GLU A 54 -11.36 0.97 -11.54
N ALA A 55 -12.36 0.55 -12.33
CA ALA A 55 -12.35 0.78 -13.78
C ALA A 55 -12.36 2.27 -14.13
N PHE A 56 -13.09 3.09 -13.36
CA PHE A 56 -13.05 4.53 -13.50
C PHE A 56 -11.67 5.11 -13.19
N VAL A 57 -11.06 4.72 -12.06
CA VAL A 57 -9.68 5.11 -11.72
C VAL A 57 -8.70 4.71 -12.82
N ALA A 58 -8.82 3.51 -13.38
CA ALA A 58 -7.98 3.07 -14.49
C ALA A 58 -8.13 3.99 -15.72
N ARG A 59 -9.35 4.45 -16.02
CA ARG A 59 -9.60 5.40 -17.11
C ARG A 59 -9.04 6.79 -16.83
N VAL A 60 -9.12 7.25 -15.59
CA VAL A 60 -8.51 8.49 -15.09
C VAL A 60 -6.99 8.41 -15.29
N LEU A 61 -6.33 7.37 -14.80
CA LEU A 61 -4.87 7.20 -14.96
C LEU A 61 -4.44 7.03 -16.42
N TYR A 62 -5.26 6.37 -17.25
CA TYR A 62 -5.00 6.21 -18.68
C TYR A 62 -5.06 7.55 -19.42
N GLN A 63 -6.06 8.39 -19.10
CA GLN A 63 -6.16 9.72 -19.67
C GLN A 63 -4.93 10.58 -19.27
N ASP A 64 -4.34 10.34 -18.09
CA ASP A 64 -3.33 11.24 -17.50
C ASP A 64 -2.00 10.98 -18.18
N MET A 65 -1.74 9.69 -18.40
CA MET A 65 -0.64 9.21 -19.22
C MET A 65 -0.67 9.77 -20.65
N ILE A 66 -1.86 10.05 -21.21
CA ILE A 66 -1.99 10.67 -22.55
C ILE A 66 -1.72 12.18 -22.46
N ASP A 67 -2.33 12.85 -21.49
CA ASP A 67 -2.29 14.30 -21.38
C ASP A 67 -0.95 14.81 -20.83
N SER A 68 -0.28 14.02 -20.00
CA SER A 68 0.99 14.33 -19.32
C SER A 68 1.98 13.14 -19.32
N PRO A 69 2.48 12.71 -20.49
CA PRO A 69 3.30 11.50 -20.61
C PRO A 69 4.68 11.54 -19.97
N GLN A 70 5.17 12.73 -19.58
CA GLN A 70 6.55 12.95 -19.12
C GLN A 70 6.65 13.36 -17.66
N LYS A 71 5.52 13.56 -16.97
CA LYS A 71 5.51 14.11 -15.62
C LYS A 71 4.29 13.60 -14.84
N THR A 72 4.51 13.26 -13.58
CA THR A 72 3.46 12.97 -12.61
C THR A 72 3.57 13.94 -11.46
N SER A 73 2.56 14.76 -11.24
CA SER A 73 2.53 15.78 -10.18
C SER A 73 1.16 15.84 -9.51
N ARG A 74 1.11 16.48 -8.33
CA ARG A 74 -0.13 16.62 -7.57
C ARG A 74 -1.12 17.65 -8.13
N ALA A 75 -0.74 18.41 -9.15
CA ALA A 75 -1.66 19.32 -9.85
C ALA A 75 -2.54 18.61 -10.87
N GLN A 76 -2.19 17.37 -11.22
CA GLN A 76 -2.95 16.58 -12.17
C GLN A 76 -4.27 16.11 -11.55
N TYR A 77 -5.27 15.94 -12.40
CA TYR A 77 -6.65 15.67 -11.99
C TYR A 77 -6.79 14.36 -11.19
N TRP A 78 -5.94 13.35 -11.42
CA TRP A 78 -5.96 12.11 -10.63
C TRP A 78 -5.66 12.36 -9.14
N ALA A 79 -4.88 13.40 -8.82
CA ALA A 79 -4.46 13.72 -7.46
C ALA A 79 -5.51 14.56 -6.69
N THR A 80 -6.68 14.81 -7.29
CA THR A 80 -7.77 15.54 -6.64
C THR A 80 -8.28 14.75 -5.44
N GLN A 81 -8.22 15.37 -4.25
CA GLN A 81 -8.62 14.71 -3.02
C GLN A 81 -10.14 14.50 -2.95
N GLN A 82 -10.53 13.25 -2.71
CA GLN A 82 -11.85 12.85 -2.16
C GLN A 82 -13.05 13.23 -3.04
N GLU A 83 -12.99 12.90 -4.33
CA GLU A 83 -14.18 12.99 -5.18
C GLU A 83 -15.22 11.97 -4.68
N VAL A 84 -16.40 12.47 -4.32
CA VAL A 84 -17.54 11.65 -3.89
C VAL A 84 -18.50 11.54 -5.06
N TRP A 85 -18.61 10.33 -5.62
CA TRP A 85 -19.56 10.05 -6.69
C TRP A 85 -20.83 9.43 -6.10
N PRO A 86 -21.98 10.11 -6.20
CA PRO A 86 -23.26 9.51 -5.84
C PRO A 86 -23.63 8.47 -6.90
N ILE A 87 -23.70 7.21 -6.50
CA ILE A 87 -24.18 6.10 -7.32
C ILE A 87 -25.45 5.58 -6.66
N ASN A 88 -26.62 5.96 -7.22
CA ASN A 88 -27.92 5.68 -6.62
C ASN A 88 -28.03 6.23 -5.19
N GLU A 89 -28.13 5.34 -4.19
CA GLU A 89 -28.24 5.67 -2.76
C GLU A 89 -26.91 5.59 -2.01
N VAL A 90 -25.80 5.47 -2.74
CA VAL A 90 -24.49 5.13 -2.18
C VAL A 90 -23.44 6.16 -2.60
N ALA A 91 -22.56 6.53 -1.68
CA ALA A 91 -21.44 7.43 -1.94
C ALA A 91 -20.14 6.62 -2.14
N LEU A 92 -19.61 6.62 -3.37
CA LEU A 92 -18.29 6.08 -3.66
C LEU A 92 -17.25 7.20 -3.50
N ARG A 93 -16.26 6.98 -2.65
CA ARG A 93 -15.10 7.87 -2.50
C ARG A 93 -13.86 7.17 -3.06
N ALA A 94 -13.14 7.84 -3.94
CA ALA A 94 -11.79 7.43 -4.32
C ALA A 94 -10.73 8.39 -3.79
N GLU A 95 -9.61 7.82 -3.41
CA GLU A 95 -8.36 8.52 -3.21
C GLU A 95 -7.30 7.80 -4.05
N ILE A 96 -6.63 8.52 -4.94
CA ILE A 96 -5.54 7.98 -5.76
C ILE A 96 -4.24 8.60 -5.26
N ARG A 97 -3.20 7.77 -5.10
CA ARG A 97 -1.86 8.19 -4.71
C ARG A 97 -0.83 7.60 -5.66
N ASP A 98 0.24 8.35 -5.85
CA ASP A 98 1.44 7.87 -6.51
C ASP A 98 2.21 6.93 -5.57
N GLU A 99 2.56 5.73 -6.03
CA GLU A 99 3.35 4.75 -5.28
C GLU A 99 4.85 4.83 -5.55
N GLN A 100 5.34 5.82 -6.31
CA GLN A 100 6.78 6.09 -6.49
C GLN A 100 7.30 7.22 -5.61
N ALA A 101 6.48 7.78 -4.72
CA ALA A 101 6.92 8.75 -3.71
C ALA A 101 7.56 8.09 -2.47
N CYS A 102 8.30 6.99 -2.63
CA CYS A 102 8.82 6.15 -1.54
C CYS A 102 10.14 5.47 -1.91
N PHE A 103 10.90 5.04 -0.91
CA PHE A 103 12.03 4.16 -1.14
C PHE A 103 11.54 2.74 -1.43
N ASN A 104 11.79 2.25 -2.65
CA ASN A 104 11.42 0.90 -3.02
C ASN A 104 12.41 -0.11 -2.41
N LEU A 105 11.95 -0.91 -1.44
CA LEU A 105 12.78 -1.92 -0.75
C LEU A 105 13.32 -2.97 -1.71
N ASN A 106 12.54 -3.35 -2.73
CA ASN A 106 12.98 -4.31 -3.75
C ASN A 106 14.15 -3.81 -4.59
N SER A 107 14.47 -2.52 -4.53
CA SER A 107 15.67 -1.99 -5.15
C SER A 107 16.96 -2.41 -4.43
N LEU A 108 16.89 -2.82 -3.16
CA LEU A 108 18.06 -3.33 -2.42
C LEU A 108 18.56 -4.68 -2.94
N GLN A 109 17.74 -5.42 -3.69
CA GLN A 109 18.18 -6.67 -4.31
C GLN A 109 19.36 -6.40 -5.26
N ASN A 110 20.53 -6.94 -4.94
CA ASN A 110 21.70 -6.87 -5.79
C ASN A 110 21.72 -8.06 -6.77
N HIS A 111 22.21 -7.84 -7.99
CA HIS A 111 22.32 -8.87 -9.03
C HIS A 111 23.67 -9.59 -9.02
N ASP A 112 24.70 -8.95 -8.48
CA ASP A 112 26.05 -9.50 -8.36
C ASP A 112 26.61 -9.13 -6.99
N GLU A 113 26.42 -10.03 -6.02
CA GLU A 113 26.93 -9.88 -4.66
C GLU A 113 28.46 -9.79 -4.61
N ASN A 114 29.16 -10.35 -5.59
CA ASN A 114 30.61 -10.34 -5.63
C ASN A 114 31.18 -9.04 -6.23
N ASN A 115 30.35 -8.27 -6.94
CA ASN A 115 30.75 -7.01 -7.56
C ASN A 115 29.57 -6.02 -7.58
N PRO A 116 29.13 -5.51 -6.42
CA PRO A 116 28.05 -4.55 -6.33
C PRO A 116 28.41 -3.29 -7.14
N ASP A 117 27.52 -2.90 -8.05
CA ASP A 117 27.69 -1.65 -8.77
C ASP A 117 27.56 -0.45 -7.82
N ASN A 118 28.06 0.72 -8.24
CA ASN A 118 27.97 1.94 -7.42
C ASN A 118 26.52 2.26 -7.02
N LEU A 119 25.53 1.87 -7.82
CA LEU A 119 24.12 2.09 -7.52
C LEU A 119 23.62 1.17 -6.40
N ALA A 120 24.05 -0.08 -6.33
CA ALA A 120 23.70 -1.02 -5.26
C ALA A 120 24.20 -0.48 -3.92
N GLN A 121 25.48 -0.11 -3.86
CA GLN A 121 26.08 0.51 -2.67
C GLN A 121 25.38 1.81 -2.29
N TYR A 122 25.00 2.64 -3.28
CA TYR A 122 24.24 3.86 -3.03
C TYR A 122 22.87 3.56 -2.40
N ARG A 123 22.12 2.57 -2.91
CA ARG A 123 20.78 2.20 -2.40
C ARG A 123 20.87 1.67 -0.97
N GLU A 124 21.86 0.83 -0.66
CA GLU A 124 22.15 0.39 0.71
C GLU A 124 22.41 1.62 1.61
N HIS A 125 23.31 2.52 1.20
CA HIS A 125 23.63 3.72 1.97
C HIS A 125 22.42 4.65 2.18
N VAL A 126 21.53 4.77 1.20
CA VAL A 126 20.26 5.52 1.34
C VAL A 126 19.37 4.85 2.38
N PHE A 127 19.22 3.52 2.35
CA PHE A 127 18.38 2.82 3.32
C PHE A 127 18.97 2.90 4.74
N VAL A 128 20.29 2.74 4.90
CA VAL A 128 20.98 2.97 6.17
C VAL A 128 20.78 4.41 6.65
N SER A 129 20.91 5.40 5.76
CA SER A 129 20.69 6.82 6.09
C SER A 129 19.24 7.08 6.52
N LEU A 130 18.27 6.42 5.89
CA LEU A 130 16.86 6.49 6.25
C LEU A 130 16.62 5.97 7.67
N LEU A 131 17.17 4.79 7.99
CA LEU A 131 17.09 4.20 9.33
C LEU A 131 17.75 5.09 10.39
N GLN A 132 18.91 5.69 10.07
CA GLN A 132 19.56 6.65 10.96
C GLN A 132 18.74 7.92 11.17
N GLY A 133 18.05 8.39 10.14
CA GLY A 133 17.10 9.51 10.24
C GLY A 133 15.88 9.19 11.12
N LEU A 134 15.62 7.91 11.37
CA LEU A 134 14.62 7.38 12.31
C LEU A 134 15.24 6.99 13.67
N GLU A 135 16.42 7.53 13.99
CA GLU A 135 17.12 7.33 15.27
C GLU A 135 17.61 5.89 15.53
N VAL A 136 17.74 5.06 14.48
CA VAL A 136 18.42 3.77 14.57
C VAL A 136 19.94 3.99 14.52
N ASP A 137 20.70 3.45 15.48
CA ASP A 137 22.16 3.58 15.46
C ASP A 137 22.78 2.91 14.23
N ASN A 138 23.98 3.35 13.85
CA ASN A 138 24.60 2.94 12.58
C ASN A 138 24.79 1.42 12.47
N LEU A 139 25.17 0.74 13.55
CA LEU A 139 25.43 -0.70 13.51
C LEU A 139 24.13 -1.47 13.32
N HIS A 140 23.07 -1.12 14.06
CA HIS A 140 21.76 -1.73 13.86
C HIS A 140 21.17 -1.38 12.49
N ALA A 141 21.35 -0.15 11.99
CA ALA A 141 20.87 0.25 10.67
C ALA A 141 21.52 -0.59 9.55
N ARG A 142 22.85 -0.79 9.59
CA ARG A 142 23.57 -1.66 8.65
C ARG A 142 23.12 -3.12 8.76
N LYS A 143 22.92 -3.60 9.99
CA LYS A 143 22.40 -4.96 10.21
C LYS A 143 21.02 -5.15 9.57
N LEU A 144 20.11 -4.20 9.77
CA LEU A 144 18.79 -4.25 9.18
C LEU A 144 18.82 -4.15 7.65
N ALA A 145 19.71 -3.32 7.08
CA ALA A 145 19.91 -3.26 5.63
C ALA A 145 20.32 -4.63 5.07
N ALA A 146 21.37 -5.24 5.62
CA ALA A 146 21.82 -6.57 5.22
C ALA A 146 20.71 -7.64 5.42
N THR A 147 19.94 -7.56 6.51
CA THR A 147 18.85 -8.52 6.76
C THR A 147 17.68 -8.35 5.78
N VAL A 148 17.42 -7.13 5.30
CA VAL A 148 16.44 -6.88 4.24
C VAL A 148 16.97 -7.35 2.88
N GLU A 149 18.27 -7.21 2.63
CA GLU A 149 18.90 -7.73 1.40
C GLU A 149 18.83 -9.26 1.31
N ASP A 150 19.23 -9.98 2.37
CA ASP A 150 19.10 -11.45 2.45
C ASP A 150 17.63 -11.90 2.28
N TRP A 151 16.66 -11.14 2.83
CA TRP A 151 15.24 -11.44 2.60
C TRP A 151 14.84 -11.40 1.11
N LEU A 152 15.51 -10.57 0.31
CA LEU A 152 15.17 -10.26 -1.07
C LEU A 152 15.97 -11.07 -2.09
N ASP A 153 17.23 -11.41 -1.80
CA ASP A 153 18.09 -12.12 -2.73
C ASP A 153 17.62 -13.58 -2.95
N ALA A 154 18.20 -14.27 -3.92
CA ALA A 154 17.73 -15.60 -4.31
C ALA A 154 18.53 -16.74 -3.66
N ASN A 155 19.60 -16.43 -2.93
CA ASN A 155 20.52 -17.42 -2.40
C ASN A 155 20.10 -17.77 -0.94
N SER A 156 20.98 -18.42 -0.16
CA SER A 156 20.74 -18.72 1.26
C SER A 156 22.02 -18.54 2.09
N ASP A 157 22.97 -17.80 1.54
CA ASP A 157 24.28 -17.48 2.09
C ASP A 157 24.17 -16.12 2.79
N PRO A 158 24.20 -16.07 4.12
CA PRO A 158 23.94 -14.83 4.83
C PRO A 158 25.06 -13.82 4.61
N GLN A 159 24.68 -12.56 4.40
CA GLN A 159 25.65 -11.47 4.44
C GLN A 159 26.28 -11.33 5.83
N LEU A 160 27.40 -10.58 5.93
CA LEU A 160 28.18 -10.44 7.18
C LEU A 160 27.32 -10.04 8.41
N LEU A 161 26.29 -9.21 8.20
CA LEU A 161 25.34 -8.78 9.24
C LEU A 161 23.89 -9.22 8.92
N GLY A 162 23.72 -10.08 7.93
CA GLY A 162 22.43 -10.52 7.44
C GLY A 162 21.79 -11.63 8.28
N ALA A 163 20.75 -12.25 7.73
CA ALA A 163 20.02 -13.34 8.36
C ALA A 163 19.33 -14.18 7.29
N GLU A 164 19.50 -15.50 7.39
CA GLU A 164 19.00 -16.49 6.43
C GLU A 164 18.18 -17.60 7.12
N ASP A 165 17.90 -18.71 6.44
CA ASP A 165 17.18 -19.89 6.92
C ASP A 165 17.35 -20.19 8.42
N HIS A 166 18.59 -20.35 8.88
CA HIS A 166 18.89 -20.67 10.29
C HIS A 166 18.35 -19.60 11.27
N ASP A 167 18.46 -18.33 10.89
CA ASP A 167 18.04 -17.20 11.69
C ASP A 167 16.52 -17.07 11.82
N TYR A 168 15.78 -17.41 10.76
CA TYR A 168 14.33 -17.38 10.72
C TYR A 168 13.69 -18.65 11.29
N MET A 169 14.32 -19.82 11.13
CA MET A 169 13.91 -21.07 11.77
C MET A 169 14.05 -21.03 13.31
N ALA A 170 14.87 -20.12 13.83
CA ALA A 170 15.00 -19.89 15.27
C ALA A 170 13.88 -19.00 15.86
N LEU A 171 13.01 -18.41 15.04
CA LEU A 171 11.89 -17.57 15.48
C LEU A 171 10.70 -18.41 15.97
N ASN A 172 9.73 -17.74 16.61
CA ASN A 172 8.48 -18.34 17.04
C ASN A 172 7.27 -17.56 16.52
N PRO A 173 6.46 -18.11 15.60
CA PRO A 173 6.67 -19.40 14.93
C PRO A 173 7.90 -19.38 13.99
N PRO A 174 8.51 -20.54 13.70
CA PRO A 174 9.60 -20.63 12.73
C PRO A 174 9.06 -20.54 11.30
N TYR A 175 9.83 -19.88 10.42
CA TYR A 175 9.58 -19.78 8.98
C TYR A 175 10.90 -19.61 8.24
N LEU A 176 10.83 -19.52 6.91
CA LEU A 176 11.98 -19.24 6.03
C LEU A 176 11.89 -17.82 5.49
N PRO A 177 13.03 -17.18 5.17
CA PRO A 177 13.03 -15.94 4.40
C PRO A 177 12.37 -16.15 3.04
N ALA A 178 11.94 -15.05 2.40
CA ALA A 178 11.18 -15.14 1.17
C ALA A 178 12.04 -15.52 -0.05
N ASN A 179 13.30 -15.11 -0.04
CA ASN A 179 14.31 -15.24 -1.08
C ASN A 179 13.79 -14.81 -2.46
N GLN A 180 13.03 -13.71 -2.43
CA GLN A 180 12.38 -13.10 -3.59
C GLN A 180 12.00 -11.65 -3.27
N PRO A 181 11.77 -10.80 -4.30
CA PRO A 181 11.23 -9.46 -4.08
C PRO A 181 9.91 -9.49 -3.28
N MET A 182 9.77 -8.56 -2.34
CA MET A 182 8.55 -8.36 -1.57
C MET A 182 7.40 -8.08 -2.52
N ARG A 183 6.28 -8.78 -2.35
CA ARG A 183 5.04 -8.56 -3.10
C ARG A 183 4.15 -7.54 -2.43
N HIS A 184 4.24 -7.43 -1.11
CA HIS A 184 3.51 -6.45 -0.32
C HIS A 184 4.39 -5.90 0.80
N LEU A 185 4.22 -4.62 1.14
CA LEU A 185 5.03 -3.93 2.13
C LEU A 185 4.96 -4.58 3.52
N SER A 186 3.85 -5.25 3.86
CA SER A 186 3.70 -5.93 5.15
C SER A 186 4.72 -7.06 5.38
N GLU A 187 5.34 -7.59 4.32
CA GLU A 187 6.42 -8.57 4.44
C GLU A 187 7.62 -8.00 5.21
N LEU A 188 7.84 -6.68 5.16
CA LEU A 188 8.87 -6.02 5.97
C LEU A 188 8.70 -6.30 7.47
N ARG A 189 7.47 -6.56 7.95
CA ARG A 189 7.24 -6.90 9.36
C ARG A 189 7.73 -8.30 9.74
N ALA A 190 7.87 -9.19 8.75
CA ALA A 190 8.45 -10.52 8.92
C ALA A 190 9.99 -10.51 8.84
N VAL A 191 10.60 -9.44 8.30
CA VAL A 191 12.06 -9.31 8.30
C VAL A 191 12.59 -9.24 9.74
N LYS A 192 13.59 -10.07 10.04
CA LYS A 192 14.15 -10.19 11.40
C LYS A 192 14.74 -8.86 11.85
N GLY A 193 14.40 -8.44 13.07
CA GLY A 193 14.88 -7.17 13.65
C GLY A 193 13.98 -5.96 13.38
N ILE A 194 13.02 -6.06 12.46
CA ILE A 194 12.02 -4.99 12.26
C ILE A 194 10.96 -5.04 13.37
N SER A 195 11.03 -4.09 14.30
CA SER A 195 10.03 -3.95 15.37
C SER A 195 8.70 -3.39 14.83
N GLY A 196 7.63 -3.51 15.62
CA GLY A 196 6.34 -2.93 15.25
C GLY A 196 6.41 -1.40 15.12
N GLU A 197 7.13 -0.75 16.03
CA GLU A 197 7.34 0.70 16.07
C GLU A 197 8.15 1.16 14.85
N LEU A 198 9.26 0.47 14.55
CA LEU A 198 10.09 0.78 13.39
C LEU A 198 9.32 0.57 12.08
N TYR A 199 8.52 -0.51 11.98
CA TYR A 199 7.66 -0.73 10.82
C TYR A 199 6.68 0.43 10.60
N GLN A 200 6.02 0.93 11.66
CA GLN A 200 5.10 2.07 11.52
C GLN A 200 5.83 3.37 11.13
N ALA A 201 7.06 3.58 11.62
CA ALA A 201 7.89 4.71 11.25
C ALA A 201 8.38 4.64 9.79
N LEU A 202 8.70 3.44 9.30
CA LEU A 202 9.13 3.20 7.91
C LEU A 202 7.96 3.24 6.93
N LYS A 203 6.77 2.75 7.31
CA LYS A 203 5.60 2.59 6.43
C LYS A 203 5.29 3.79 5.51
N PRO A 204 5.35 5.07 5.94
CA PRO A 204 5.09 6.20 5.04
C PRO A 204 6.26 6.55 4.10
N LEU A 205 7.45 5.96 4.31
CA LEU A 205 8.70 6.30 3.64
C LEU A 205 9.14 5.23 2.62
N VAL A 206 8.66 4.00 2.75
CA VAL A 206 9.10 2.85 1.94
C VAL A 206 7.94 2.17 1.22
N CYS A 207 8.25 1.39 0.19
CA CYS A 207 7.29 0.62 -0.59
C CYS A 207 7.93 -0.67 -1.13
N ALA A 208 7.10 -1.57 -1.68
CA ALA A 208 7.52 -2.83 -2.29
C ALA A 208 7.02 -2.89 -3.75
N LEU A 209 7.61 -2.08 -4.63
CA LEU A 209 7.30 -2.08 -6.05
C LEU A 209 8.06 -3.23 -6.75
N PRO A 210 7.53 -3.82 -7.84
CA PRO A 210 8.13 -4.96 -8.53
C PRO A 210 9.26 -4.49 -9.46
N GLU A 211 9.97 -3.46 -9.05
CA GLU A 211 11.10 -2.86 -9.73
C GLU A 211 12.35 -3.09 -8.90
N ARG A 212 13.47 -3.27 -9.60
CA ARG A 212 14.79 -3.39 -8.96
C ARG A 212 15.56 -2.07 -8.99
N SER A 213 15.07 -1.09 -9.75
CA SER A 213 15.56 0.28 -9.73
C SER A 213 14.92 1.06 -8.60
N LEU A 214 15.66 2.05 -8.10
CA LEU A 214 15.12 3.10 -7.25
C LEU A 214 14.77 4.29 -8.16
N ALA A 215 13.53 4.75 -8.11
CA ALA A 215 13.07 5.91 -8.88
C ALA A 215 12.01 6.66 -8.08
N VAL A 216 12.46 7.58 -7.22
CA VAL A 216 11.60 8.35 -6.32
C VAL A 216 11.02 9.56 -7.03
N ASN A 217 9.70 9.64 -7.12
CA ASN A 217 9.02 10.78 -7.74
C ASN A 217 9.02 12.00 -6.81
N ILE A 218 9.86 12.99 -7.13
CA ILE A 218 9.99 14.22 -6.34
C ILE A 218 8.71 15.08 -6.37
N ASN A 219 7.92 14.98 -7.44
CA ASN A 219 6.74 15.82 -7.66
C ASN A 219 5.52 15.40 -6.84
N THR A 220 5.58 14.24 -6.17
CA THR A 220 4.49 13.69 -5.37
C THR A 220 4.86 13.46 -3.90
N LEU A 221 6.14 13.62 -3.52
CA LEU A 221 6.59 13.61 -2.11
C LEU A 221 5.76 14.56 -1.23
N GLU A 222 5.45 14.11 -0.02
CA GLU A 222 4.75 14.87 1.01
C GLU A 222 5.67 15.26 2.17
N GLU A 223 5.27 16.25 2.96
CA GLU A 223 6.08 16.71 4.11
C GLU A 223 6.46 15.62 5.13
N PRO A 224 5.59 14.63 5.44
CA PRO A 224 5.97 13.50 6.28
C PRO A 224 7.10 12.64 5.70
N GLN A 225 7.33 12.72 4.39
CA GLN A 225 8.36 11.97 3.66
C GLN A 225 9.68 12.75 3.52
N ALA A 226 9.81 13.91 4.18
CA ALA A 226 11.07 14.64 4.26
C ALA A 226 12.27 13.80 4.74
N PRO A 227 12.13 12.82 5.68
CA PRO A 227 13.23 11.93 6.04
C PRO A 227 13.74 11.08 4.89
N LEU A 228 12.86 10.63 3.97
CA LEU A 228 13.28 9.94 2.75
C LEU A 228 14.12 10.85 1.86
N LEU A 229 13.66 12.08 1.66
CA LEU A 229 14.42 13.03 0.85
C LEU A 229 15.78 13.34 1.49
N SER A 230 15.86 13.51 2.81
CA SER A 230 17.13 13.62 3.55
C SER A 230 18.06 12.42 3.29
N ALA A 231 17.51 11.20 3.38
CA ALA A 231 18.26 9.96 3.19
C ALA A 231 18.79 9.77 1.76
N LEU A 232 18.06 10.22 0.74
CA LEU A 232 18.52 10.22 -0.66
C LEU A 232 19.78 11.09 -0.86
N PHE A 233 19.96 12.12 -0.04
CA PHE A 233 21.19 12.92 0.03
C PHE A 233 22.16 12.43 1.12
N LEU A 234 22.05 11.17 1.55
CA LEU A 234 22.89 10.54 2.57
C LEU A 234 22.95 11.36 3.87
N ASN A 235 21.83 11.98 4.24
CA ASN A 235 21.67 12.89 5.39
C ASN A 235 22.55 14.13 5.39
N ILE A 236 23.14 14.49 4.24
CA ILE A 236 23.85 15.76 4.06
C ILE A 236 22.85 16.92 4.00
N LEU A 237 21.69 16.66 3.37
CA LEU A 237 20.53 17.53 3.45
C LEU A 237 19.76 17.23 4.73
N SER A 238 19.57 18.21 5.61
CA SER A 238 18.78 18.01 6.84
C SER A 238 17.30 17.74 6.52
N VAL A 239 16.61 17.00 7.40
CA VAL A 239 15.15 16.74 7.28
C VAL A 239 14.35 18.05 7.20
N GLN A 240 14.76 19.10 7.93
CA GLN A 240 14.08 20.38 7.88
C GLN A 240 14.28 21.07 6.52
N SER A 241 15.49 21.04 5.97
CA SER A 241 15.78 21.56 4.62
C SER A 241 15.01 20.78 3.55
N ALA A 242 14.95 19.45 3.66
CA ALA A 242 14.17 18.60 2.79
C ALA A 242 12.67 18.94 2.83
N ARG A 243 12.11 19.17 4.03
CA ARG A 243 10.71 19.60 4.19
C ARG A 243 10.45 20.95 3.53
N GLU A 244 11.36 21.91 3.68
CA GLU A 244 11.23 23.22 3.03
C GLU A 244 11.32 23.13 1.50
N LEU A 245 12.14 22.22 0.95
CA LEU A 245 12.17 21.95 -0.49
C LEU A 245 10.84 21.39 -0.99
N ILE A 246 10.24 20.43 -0.26
CA ILE A 246 8.93 19.87 -0.60
C ILE A 246 7.85 20.96 -0.59
N LYS A 247 7.87 21.86 0.40
CA LYS A 247 6.94 23.00 0.48
C LYS A 247 7.11 24.01 -0.64
N ARG A 248 8.33 24.21 -1.12
CA ARG A 248 8.67 25.15 -2.21
C ARG A 248 8.45 24.55 -3.60
N ARG A 249 7.96 23.32 -3.70
CA ARG A 249 7.64 22.68 -4.97
C ARG A 249 6.71 23.58 -5.79
N PRO A 250 7.01 23.85 -7.08
CA PRO A 250 6.08 24.56 -7.96
C PRO A 250 4.72 23.87 -8.01
N THR A 251 3.63 24.60 -8.27
CA THR A 251 2.27 24.03 -8.33
C THR A 251 2.21 22.82 -9.26
N GLU A 252 2.78 22.94 -10.47
CA GLU A 252 2.82 21.88 -11.48
C GLU A 252 3.93 20.84 -11.27
N GLY A 253 4.71 20.96 -10.19
CA GLY A 253 5.95 20.22 -9.98
C GLY A 253 7.13 20.72 -10.82
N TRP A 254 8.32 20.19 -10.55
CA TRP A 254 9.53 20.38 -11.36
C TRP A 254 9.41 19.63 -12.69
N ASN A 255 10.03 20.17 -13.74
CA ASN A 255 9.99 19.57 -15.08
C ASN A 255 11.08 18.51 -15.29
N SER A 256 12.16 18.57 -14.52
CA SER A 256 13.23 17.58 -14.56
C SER A 256 13.89 17.42 -13.20
N VAL A 257 14.61 16.30 -13.04
CA VAL A 257 15.46 16.06 -11.87
C VAL A 257 16.58 17.11 -11.78
N ASP A 258 17.15 17.52 -12.92
CA ASP A 258 18.22 18.53 -12.96
C ASP A 258 17.74 19.90 -12.45
N GLU A 259 16.51 20.30 -12.78
CA GLU A 259 15.88 21.53 -12.27
C GLU A 259 15.79 21.49 -10.74
N PHE A 260 15.37 20.34 -10.19
CA PHE A 260 15.29 20.14 -8.75
C PHE A 260 16.66 20.16 -8.07
N LEU A 261 17.64 19.43 -8.62
CA LEU A 261 19.00 19.35 -8.06
C LEU A 261 19.72 20.69 -8.06
N ALA A 262 19.46 21.56 -9.05
CA ALA A 262 20.03 22.91 -9.12
C ALA A 262 19.62 23.81 -7.95
N LEU A 263 18.53 23.50 -7.24
CA LEU A 263 18.07 24.25 -6.06
C LEU A 263 18.86 23.91 -4.78
N ILE A 264 19.64 22.82 -4.81
CA ILE A 264 20.32 22.28 -3.64
C ILE A 264 21.80 22.70 -3.70
N PRO A 265 22.31 23.43 -2.71
CA PRO A 265 23.73 23.77 -2.68
C PRO A 265 24.61 22.51 -2.71
N GLY A 266 25.41 22.35 -3.77
CA GLY A 266 26.24 21.15 -4.00
C GLY A 266 25.50 19.94 -4.59
N GLY A 267 24.25 20.12 -5.03
CA GLY A 267 23.44 19.12 -5.74
C GLY A 267 23.91 18.83 -7.17
N ASP A 268 24.87 19.60 -7.69
CA ASP A 268 25.52 19.45 -9.00
C ASP A 268 26.54 18.29 -9.08
N GLY A 269 26.47 17.34 -8.14
CA GLY A 269 27.36 16.17 -8.09
C GLY A 269 28.56 16.31 -7.14
N ARG A 270 28.74 17.47 -6.47
CA ARG A 270 29.82 17.64 -5.47
C ARG A 270 29.52 16.98 -4.12
N ILE A 271 28.24 16.71 -3.84
CA ILE A 271 27.78 16.18 -2.54
C ILE A 271 27.07 14.82 -2.66
N ALA A 272 26.33 14.55 -3.74
CA ALA A 272 25.44 13.38 -3.85
C ALA A 272 25.78 12.38 -4.98
N GLY A 273 26.83 12.64 -5.77
CA GLY A 273 27.25 11.77 -6.87
C GLY A 273 26.25 11.68 -8.05
N PRO A 274 26.60 11.03 -9.17
CA PRO A 274 25.67 10.77 -10.28
C PRO A 274 24.53 9.78 -9.92
N GLU A 275 24.67 9.03 -8.83
CA GLU A 275 23.73 7.99 -8.40
C GLU A 275 22.38 8.56 -7.96
N ILE A 276 22.37 9.75 -7.32
CA ILE A 276 21.12 10.39 -6.91
C ILE A 276 20.25 10.78 -8.12
N SER A 277 20.85 11.33 -9.18
CA SER A 277 20.13 11.75 -10.37
C SER A 277 19.45 10.57 -11.05
N ARG A 278 20.04 9.37 -10.94
CA ARG A 278 19.47 8.11 -11.45
C ARG A 278 18.42 7.49 -10.54
N SER A 279 18.37 7.92 -9.27
CA SER A 279 17.46 7.41 -8.25
C SER A 279 16.21 8.28 -8.04
N LEU A 280 16.17 9.44 -8.70
CA LEU A 280 15.05 10.37 -8.70
C LEU A 280 14.34 10.36 -10.05
N THR A 281 13.05 10.68 -10.06
CA THR A 281 12.23 10.84 -11.26
C THR A 281 11.23 11.98 -11.06
N VAL A 282 10.69 12.50 -12.16
CA VAL A 282 9.56 13.45 -12.18
C VAL A 282 8.25 12.81 -12.67
N ASN A 283 8.30 11.52 -13.01
CA ASN A 283 7.19 10.73 -13.55
C ASN A 283 7.02 9.44 -12.74
N SER A 284 5.82 8.87 -12.76
CA SER A 284 5.52 7.60 -12.08
C SER A 284 4.71 6.65 -12.96
N ASP A 285 4.98 5.36 -12.86
CA ASP A 285 4.22 4.30 -13.51
C ASP A 285 3.35 3.52 -12.51
N TYR A 286 3.50 3.76 -11.21
CA TYR A 286 2.82 3.01 -10.15
C TYR A 286 1.89 3.90 -9.32
N PHE A 287 0.64 3.44 -9.16
CA PHE A 287 -0.39 4.17 -8.43
C PHE A 287 -1.20 3.21 -7.57
N VAL A 288 -1.72 3.72 -6.46
CA VAL A 288 -2.66 3.01 -5.60
C VAL A 288 -3.95 3.82 -5.50
N SER A 289 -5.08 3.14 -5.52
CA SER A 289 -6.35 3.76 -5.16
C SER A 289 -6.95 3.12 -3.92
N SER A 290 -7.55 3.95 -3.08
CA SER A 290 -8.37 3.54 -1.93
C SER A 290 -9.80 3.92 -2.24
N LEU A 291 -10.61 2.92 -2.59
CA LEU A 291 -12.02 3.05 -2.89
C LEU A 291 -12.81 2.69 -1.63
N THR A 292 -13.61 3.62 -1.14
CA THR A 292 -14.47 3.40 0.03
C THR A 292 -15.91 3.67 -0.34
N ILE A 293 -16.78 2.75 0.08
CA ILE A 293 -18.21 2.86 -0.09
C ILE A 293 -18.87 2.79 1.28
N GLU A 294 -19.69 3.79 1.58
CA GLU A 294 -20.42 3.89 2.85
C GLU A 294 -21.93 3.98 2.60
N ASN A 295 -22.69 3.18 3.35
CA ASN A 295 -24.13 3.36 3.53
C ASN A 295 -24.48 3.24 5.02
N GLN A 296 -25.76 3.43 5.41
CA GLN A 296 -26.16 3.45 6.82
C GLN A 296 -25.89 2.14 7.60
N GLN A 297 -25.59 1.02 6.94
CA GLN A 297 -25.46 -0.31 7.56
C GLN A 297 -24.16 -1.03 7.21
N GLN A 298 -23.43 -0.58 6.19
CA GLN A 298 -22.29 -1.27 5.62
C GLN A 298 -21.21 -0.29 5.18
N HIS A 299 -19.97 -0.67 5.45
CA HIS A 299 -18.77 -0.01 4.98
C HIS A 299 -17.94 -1.05 4.22
N SER A 300 -17.53 -0.71 3.01
CA SER A 300 -16.64 -1.57 2.21
C SER A 300 -15.49 -0.75 1.67
N ARG A 301 -14.30 -1.33 1.68
CA ARG A 301 -13.07 -0.71 1.19
C ARG A 301 -12.30 -1.67 0.32
N MET A 302 -11.80 -1.15 -0.80
CA MET A 302 -10.90 -1.83 -1.71
C MET A 302 -9.68 -0.96 -1.97
N ILE A 303 -8.49 -1.55 -1.83
CA ILE A 303 -7.23 -0.95 -2.23
C ILE A 303 -6.80 -1.65 -3.52
N SER A 304 -6.55 -0.89 -4.58
CA SER A 304 -6.14 -1.43 -5.87
C SER A 304 -4.83 -0.80 -6.30
N HIS A 305 -3.87 -1.63 -6.69
CA HIS A 305 -2.57 -1.19 -7.21
C HIS A 305 -2.57 -1.25 -8.73
N PHE A 306 -2.07 -0.19 -9.36
CA PHE A 306 -2.07 0.00 -10.80
C PHE A 306 -0.65 0.17 -11.33
N TYR A 307 -0.45 -0.27 -12.56
CA TYR A 307 0.77 -0.04 -13.33
C TYR A 307 0.41 0.55 -14.70
N ARG A 308 1.08 1.65 -15.07
CA ARG A 308 1.00 2.28 -16.39
C ARG A 308 2.06 1.65 -17.28
N ALA A 309 1.62 0.73 -18.14
CA ALA A 309 2.50 0.05 -19.07
C ALA A 309 2.87 0.97 -20.25
N SER A 310 4.08 0.75 -20.78
CA SER A 310 4.65 1.52 -21.89
C SER A 310 3.83 1.46 -23.19
N ASP A 311 2.96 0.46 -23.36
CA ASP A 311 2.02 0.31 -24.48
C ASP A 311 0.71 1.11 -24.29
N ARG A 312 0.74 2.10 -23.40
CA ARG A 312 -0.40 2.94 -23.01
C ARG A 312 -1.55 2.13 -22.43
N LYS A 313 -1.26 1.16 -21.57
CA LYS A 313 -2.31 0.46 -20.80
C LYS A 313 -2.18 0.75 -19.32
N VAL A 314 -3.31 0.70 -18.62
CA VAL A 314 -3.34 0.71 -17.16
C VAL A 314 -3.76 -0.69 -16.71
N ILE A 315 -2.90 -1.34 -15.93
CA ILE A 315 -3.06 -2.72 -15.49
C ILE A 315 -3.26 -2.72 -13.98
N VAL A 316 -4.29 -3.42 -13.50
CA VAL A 316 -4.47 -3.68 -12.08
C VAL A 316 -3.57 -4.84 -11.68
N ARG A 317 -2.64 -4.60 -10.75
CA ARG A 317 -1.64 -5.57 -10.30
C ARG A 317 -2.10 -6.41 -9.11
N SER A 318 -2.76 -5.78 -8.16
CA SER A 318 -3.28 -6.44 -6.95
C SER A 318 -4.49 -5.69 -6.41
N ARG A 319 -5.30 -6.41 -5.64
CA ARG A 319 -6.46 -5.88 -4.94
C ARG A 319 -6.46 -6.41 -3.51
N GLU A 320 -6.78 -5.54 -2.57
CA GLU A 320 -6.99 -5.88 -1.17
C GLU A 320 -8.38 -5.40 -0.75
N THR A 321 -9.15 -6.27 -0.09
CA THR A 321 -10.49 -5.94 0.39
C THR A 321 -10.54 -6.06 1.92
N GLY A 322 -11.32 -5.18 2.56
CA GLY A 322 -11.52 -5.23 4.02
C GLY A 322 -10.37 -4.68 4.85
N VAL A 323 -9.42 -3.95 4.25
CA VAL A 323 -8.30 -3.30 4.94
C VAL A 323 -8.72 -1.91 5.43
N TRP A 324 -8.81 -1.72 6.74
CA TRP A 324 -9.13 -0.44 7.38
C TRP A 324 -7.89 0.24 7.96
N PRO A 325 -7.82 1.59 7.99
CA PRO A 325 -6.64 2.33 8.47
C PRO A 325 -6.26 2.04 9.91
#